data_AF-L8P9Q2-F1
#
_entry.id   AF-L8P9Q2-F1
#
_cell.length_a   1.000
_cell.length_b   1.000
_cell.length_c   1.000
_cell.angle_alpha   90.00
_cell.angle_beta   90.00
_cell.angle_gamma   90.00
#
_symmetry.space_group_name_H-M   'P 1'
#
loop_
_entity.id
_entity.type
_entity.pdbx_description
1 polymer ?
#
loop_
_entity_poly.entity_id
_entity_poly.type
_entity_poly.pdbx_seq_one_letter_code
_entity_poly.pdbx_strand_id
1 'polypeptide(L)' 'MVPRLGVTVDISPRDLPLPLIGVAGGALALWADAPPEIALPVALLIVLDIRVRRWRRPT' A
#
# COMPACT_ATOMS: atom_id res chain seq x y z
N MET A 1 -22.68 -27.46 8.11
CA MET A 1 -21.85 -26.74 7.12
C MET A 1 -21.35 -25.45 7.76
N VAL A 2 -20.03 -25.25 7.86
CA VAL A 2 -19.46 -24.06 8.52
C VAL A 2 -19.25 -22.96 7.47
N PRO A 3 -19.78 -21.74 7.65
CA PRO A 3 -19.53 -20.64 6.73
C PRO A 3 -18.03 -20.33 6.70
N ARG A 4 -17.39 -20.58 5.55
CA ARG A 4 -15.98 -20.24 5.37
C ARG A 4 -15.88 -18.75 5.07
N LEU A 5 -15.22 -18.03 5.98
CA LEU A 5 -14.85 -16.64 5.81
C LEU A 5 -13.52 -16.59 5.05
N GLY A 6 -13.47 -15.89 3.92
CA GLY A 6 -12.26 -15.70 3.12
C GLY A 6 -11.89 -14.22 3.05
N VAL A 7 -10.59 -13.93 3.04
CA VAL A 7 -10.04 -12.59 2.78
C VAL A 7 -9.06 -12.73 1.61
N THR A 8 -9.26 -11.92 0.58
CA THR A 8 -8.32 -11.74 -0.54
C THR A 8 -7.64 -10.40 -0.37
N VAL A 9 -6.31 -10.37 -0.45
CA VAL A 9 -5.52 -9.13 -0.45
C VAL A 9 -4.87 -9.02 -1.82
N ASP A 10 -5.39 -8.12 -2.65
CA ASP A 10 -4.80 -7.77 -3.94
C ASP A 10 -3.83 -6.61 -3.72
N ILE A 11 -2.57 -6.77 -4.14
CA ILE A 11 -1.54 -5.74 -4.06
C ILE A 11 -1.08 -5.45 -5.48
N SER A 12 -1.34 -4.24 -5.96
CA SER A 12 -0.89 -3.79 -7.29
C SER A 12 -0.11 -2.48 -7.16
N PRO A 13 1.06 -2.35 -7.82
CA PRO A 13 1.71 -1.06 -7.94
C PRO A 13 0.77 -0.12 -8.69
N ARG A 14 0.52 1.06 -8.13
CA ARG A 14 -0.27 2.13 -8.75
C ARG A 14 0.43 2.51 -10.04
N ASP A 15 -0.31 2.71 -11.13
CA ASP A 15 0.22 3.01 -12.48
C ASP A 15 1.06 4.31 -12.57
N LEU A 16 1.34 4.97 -11.44
CA LEU A 16 2.34 6.02 -11.39
C LEU A 16 3.74 5.42 -11.54
N PRO A 17 4.64 6.05 -12.31
CA PRO A 17 6.02 5.63 -12.39
C PRO A 17 6.65 5.62 -10.98
N LEU A 18 6.90 4.41 -10.46
CA LEU A 18 7.63 4.12 -9.22
C LEU A 18 8.83 5.05 -8.95
N PRO A 19 9.65 5.41 -9.95
CA PRO A 19 10.77 6.35 -9.75
C PRO A 19 10.32 7.73 -9.28
N LEU A 20 9.20 8.26 -9.80
CA LEU A 20 8.70 9.58 -9.43
C LEU A 20 8.23 9.63 -7.98
N ILE A 21 7.59 8.57 -7.48
CA ILE A 21 7.16 8.51 -6.08
C ILE A 21 8.36 8.33 -5.14
N GLY A 22 9.33 7.48 -5.51
CA GLY A 22 10.56 7.33 -4.73
C GLY A 22 11.34 8.65 -4.61
N VAL A 23 11.45 9.39 -5.71
CA VAL A 23 12.13 10.69 -5.75
C VAL A 23 11.34 11.74 -4.96
N ALA A 24 10.02 11.83 -5.14
CA ALA A 24 9.19 12.78 -4.40
C ALA A 24 9.18 12.47 -2.89
N GLY A 25 9.04 11.20 -2.51
CA GLY A 25 9.09 10.76 -1.12
C GLY A 25 10.45 10.99 -0.47
N GLY A 26 11.54 10.67 -1.18
CA GLY A 26 12.90 10.93 -0.70
C GLY A 26 13.19 12.43 -0.54
N ALA A 27 12.80 13.25 -1.52
CA ALA A 27 12.94 14.71 -1.44
C ALA A 27 12.13 15.31 -0.29
N LEU A 28 10.91 14.82 -0.06
CA LEU A 28 10.05 15.30 1.02
C LEU A 28 10.55 14.85 2.40
N ALA A 29 11.07 13.63 2.51
CA ALA A 29 11.71 13.15 3.75
C ALA A 29 12.95 13.96 4.11
N LEU A 30 13.81 14.25 3.13
CA LEU A 30 14.99 15.11 3.33
C LEU A 30 14.62 16.56 3.67
N TRP A 31 13.53 17.08 3.10
CA TRP A 31 13.07 18.44 3.37
C TRP A 31 12.42 18.60 4.75
N ALA A 32 11.67 17.59 5.18
CA ALA A 32 10.95 17.60 6.46
C ALA A 32 11.78 17.06 7.65
N ASP A 33 13.03 16.66 7.41
CA ASP A 33 13.87 15.88 8.34
C ASP A 33 13.08 14.71 8.95
N ALA A 34 12.22 14.10 8.12
CA ALA A 34 11.27 13.10 8.58
C ALA A 34 12.01 11.77 8.79
N PRO A 35 11.76 11.08 9.91
CA PRO A 35 12.39 9.80 10.17
C PRO A 35 12.06 8.81 9.04
N PRO A 36 13.06 8.09 8.52
CA PRO A 36 12.85 7.13 7.43
C PRO A 36 11.88 6.02 7.85
N GLU A 37 11.76 5.71 9.15
CA GLU A 37 10.79 4.74 9.67
C GLU A 37 9.33 5.11 9.36
N ILE A 38 9.03 6.40 9.17
CA ILE A 38 7.67 6.89 8.87
C ILE A 38 7.54 7.19 7.37
N ALA A 39 8.57 7.75 6.74
CA ALA A 39 8.54 8.11 5.33
C ALA A 39 8.41 6.89 4.40
N LEU A 40 9.14 5.80 4.70
CA LEU A 40 9.10 4.57 3.92
C LEU A 40 7.70 3.92 3.86
N PRO A 41 7.03 3.62 4.98
CA PRO A 41 5.70 3.01 4.93
C PRO A 41 4.66 3.92 4.29
N VAL A 42 4.75 5.24 4.48
CA VAL A 42 3.85 6.20 3.82
C VAL A 42 4.05 6.20 2.31
N ALA A 43 5.30 6.23 1.84
CA ALA A 43 5.60 6.11 0.41
C ALA A 43 5.09 4.78 -0.17
N LEU A 44 5.24 3.68 0.57
CA LEU A 44 4.76 2.36 0.16
C LEU A 44 3.22 2.34 -0.01
N LEU A 45 2.48 2.98 0.90
CA LEU A 45 1.02 3.12 0.81
C LEU A 45 0.57 4.03 -0.35
N ILE A 46 1.38 5.00 -0.74
CA ILE A 46 1.11 5.87 -1.89
C ILE A 46 1.35 5.11 -3.21
N VAL A 47 2.39 4.28 -3.24
CA VAL A 47 2.79 3.48 -4.40
C VAL A 47 1.91 2.26 -4.62
N LEU A 48 1.43 1.61 -3.56
CA LEU A 48 0.69 0.36 -3.66
C LEU A 48 -0.80 0.60 -3.51
N ASP A 49 -1.60 0.19 -4.50
CA ASP A 49 -3.04 -0.01 -4.31
C ASP A 49 -3.23 -1.36 -3.61
N ILE A 50 -3.61 -1.32 -2.34
CA ILE A 50 -3.91 -2.51 -1.54
C ILE A 50 -5.42 -2.65 -1.44
N ARG A 51 -5.98 -3.63 -2.15
CA ARG A 51 -7.41 -3.94 -2.09
C ARG A 51 -7.64 -5.18 -1.25
N VAL A 52 -8.28 -4.99 -0.11
CA VAL A 52 -8.72 -6.07 0.76
C VAL A 52 -10.18 -6.38 0.44
N ARG A 53 -10.45 -7.55 -0.14
CA ARG A 53 -11.83 -8.04 -0.37
C ARG A 53 -12.14 -9.16 0.59
N ARG A 54 -13.13 -8.94 1.45
CA ARG A 54 -13.66 -9.96 2.37
C ARG A 54 -14.88 -10.60 1.72
N TRP A 55 -14.90 -11.93 1.65
CA TRP A 55 -16.00 -12.68 1.08
C TRP A 55 -16.50 -13.69 2.11
N ARG A 56 -17.82 -13.80 2.23
CA ARG A 56 -18.48 -14.94 2.88
C ARG A 56 -19.04 -15.81 1.76
N ARG A 57 -18.59 -17.05 1.66
CA ARG A 57 -19.20 -18.03 0.74
C ARG A 57 -20.59 -18.36 1.31
N PRO A 58 -21.71 -18.01 0.64
CA PRO A 58 -23.01 -18.55 1.01
C PRO A 58 -22.98 -20.04 0.66
N THR A 59 -23.36 -20.87 1.64
CA THR A 59 -23.54 -22.33 1.45
C THR A 59 -24.71 -22.60 0.54
#